data_AF-A0A7Y4S6F6-F1
#
_entry.id   AF-A0A7Y4S6F6-F1
#
_cell.length_a   1.000
_cell.length_b   1.000
_cell.length_c   1.000
_cell.angle_alpha   90.00
_cell.angle_beta   90.00
_cell.angle_gamma   90.00
#
_symmetry.space_group_name_H-M   'P 1'
#
loop_
_entity.id
_entity.type
_entity.pdbx_description
1 polymer ?
#
loop_
_entity_poly.entity_id
_entity_poly.type
_entity_poly.pdbx_seq_one_letter_code
_entity_poly.pdbx_strand_id
1 'polypeptide(L)'
;MNNTIEQLVAFLRQHNNINDKTQLAKFAVDRFQLTQDRSVYYCQHFAVRFSSSAYQNFGNTVLSLSNLQKFDNRPFIVCLVTPLGNYTYLANSTLLKKISHSSQELRENNIRGSFNGSDIARIFEGIKNTPENFEQLFNIHLGLGFDGNLTRLVEATNNISPSGKKFEANKTQLAQILHAPARAIKFVASQDAQTLKNELDAKVNKFKNEILLAALIENVNVRGRIIEYLIAGEDDLLRQGIIDALQKGTNDIPQFKTENSLGDYAREFDEFFTETDIKTKIMILNSNPKAYNLDKMLEFLSAERSVFMFYFIGVEPGKAIKTILVSIFQTQLLNATILLKHWAGRNSRGVSQFEGKTISKLILSPEPATINEKESTDFLRTLLTL
;
A
#
# COMPACT_ATOMS: atom_id res chain seq x y z
N MET A 1 7.11 -14.30 -5.72
CA MET A 1 6.83 -13.86 -7.11
C MET A 1 7.15 -15.02 -8.04
N ASN A 2 6.37 -15.24 -9.10
CA ASN A 2 6.48 -16.43 -9.95
C ASN A 2 7.73 -16.39 -10.83
N ASN A 3 8.47 -17.50 -10.85
CA ASN A 3 9.58 -17.89 -11.74
C ASN A 3 9.61 -17.19 -13.13
N THR A 4 8.46 -16.92 -13.72
CA THR A 4 8.27 -16.25 -15.01
C THR A 4 8.90 -14.84 -15.14
N ILE A 5 8.92 -13.99 -14.09
CA ILE A 5 9.55 -12.66 -14.19
C ILE A 5 11.08 -12.77 -14.16
N GLU A 6 11.61 -13.65 -13.32
CA GLU A 6 13.04 -13.96 -13.28
C GLU A 6 13.50 -14.56 -14.61
N GLN A 7 12.68 -15.45 -15.20
CA GLN A 7 12.90 -15.97 -16.55
C GLN A 7 12.89 -14.86 -17.61
N LEU A 8 11.95 -13.91 -17.54
CA LEU A 8 11.93 -12.76 -18.46
C LEU A 8 13.22 -11.94 -18.33
N VAL A 9 13.61 -11.59 -17.10
CA VAL A 9 14.83 -10.80 -16.87
C VAL A 9 16.07 -11.54 -17.37
N ALA A 10 16.19 -12.83 -17.06
CA ALA A 10 17.28 -13.67 -17.53
C ALA A 10 17.32 -13.73 -19.07
N PHE A 11 16.16 -13.91 -19.70
CA PHE A 11 16.01 -13.89 -21.15
C PHE A 11 16.44 -12.55 -21.76
N LEU A 12 15.99 -11.43 -21.20
CA LEU A 12 16.36 -10.09 -21.68
C LEU A 12 17.86 -9.82 -21.54
N ARG A 13 18.48 -10.29 -20.44
CA ARG A 13 19.94 -10.19 -20.23
C ARG A 13 20.73 -11.04 -21.22
N GLN A 14 20.27 -12.26 -21.53
CA GLN A 14 20.89 -13.13 -22.54
C GLN A 14 20.92 -12.48 -23.93
N HIS A 15 19.98 -11.57 -24.21
CA HIS A 15 19.85 -10.88 -25.49
C HIS A 15 20.32 -9.41 -25.46
N ASN A 16 21.25 -9.05 -24.57
CA ASN A 16 21.80 -7.69 -24.45
C ASN A 16 22.34 -7.12 -25.77
N ASN A 17 22.90 -7.96 -26.64
CA ASN A 17 23.62 -7.53 -27.85
C ASN A 17 22.73 -7.36 -29.10
N ILE A 18 21.41 -7.57 -29.00
CA ILE A 18 20.52 -7.40 -30.17
C ILE A 18 20.54 -5.94 -30.64
N ASN A 19 20.54 -4.98 -29.70
CA ASN A 19 20.47 -3.54 -29.99
C ASN A 19 19.29 -3.11 -30.91
N ASP A 20 18.27 -3.97 -31.04
CA ASP A 20 17.03 -3.75 -31.77
C ASP A 20 15.85 -4.16 -30.89
N LYS A 21 15.08 -3.16 -30.46
CA LYS A 21 13.91 -3.36 -29.60
C LYS A 21 12.79 -4.15 -30.28
N THR A 22 12.66 -4.05 -31.60
CA THR A 22 11.60 -4.71 -32.36
C THR A 22 11.89 -6.21 -32.45
N GLN A 23 13.15 -6.54 -32.77
CA GLN A 23 13.61 -7.92 -32.78
C GLN A 23 13.55 -8.55 -31.39
N LEU A 24 14.04 -7.85 -30.36
CA LEU A 24 13.97 -8.34 -28.97
C LEU A 24 12.52 -8.54 -28.51
N ALA A 25 11.62 -7.61 -28.87
CA ALA A 25 10.20 -7.74 -28.56
C ALA A 25 9.58 -8.99 -29.21
N LYS A 26 9.90 -9.26 -30.49
CA LYS A 26 9.42 -10.46 -31.18
C LYS A 26 9.85 -11.75 -30.47
N PHE A 27 11.14 -11.85 -30.11
CA PHE A 27 11.62 -13.04 -29.39
C PHE A 27 10.96 -13.19 -28.01
N ALA A 28 10.72 -12.09 -27.30
CA ALA A 28 10.02 -12.13 -26.02
C ALA A 28 8.55 -12.57 -26.19
N VAL A 29 7.87 -12.06 -27.23
CA VAL A 29 6.49 -12.45 -27.57
C VAL A 29 6.40 -13.95 -27.82
N ASP A 30 7.27 -14.48 -28.67
CA ASP A 30 7.28 -15.90 -29.02
C ASP A 30 7.61 -16.78 -27.80
N ARG A 31 8.60 -16.37 -26.99
CA ARG A 31 9.06 -17.14 -25.82
C ARG A 31 8.04 -17.22 -24.70
N PHE A 32 7.36 -16.11 -24.41
CA PHE A 32 6.45 -15.96 -23.27
C PHE A 32 4.97 -15.92 -23.66
N GLN A 33 4.65 -16.13 -24.95
CA GLN A 33 3.29 -16.13 -25.49
C GLN A 33 2.53 -14.84 -25.13
N LEU A 34 3.19 -13.69 -25.38
CA LEU A 34 2.66 -12.40 -24.97
C LEU A 34 1.57 -11.91 -25.93
N THR A 35 0.51 -11.35 -25.37
CA THR A 35 -0.50 -10.59 -26.11
C THR A 35 -0.04 -9.16 -26.30
N GLN A 36 -0.26 -8.59 -27.49
CA GLN A 36 0.06 -7.20 -27.79
C GLN A 36 -1.18 -6.31 -27.65
N ASP A 37 -1.09 -5.25 -26.85
CA ASP A 37 -2.02 -4.10 -26.87
C ASP A 37 -1.19 -2.85 -27.21
N ARG A 38 -1.34 -2.36 -28.44
CA ARG A 38 -0.56 -1.26 -29.01
C ARG A 38 0.95 -1.51 -28.87
N SER A 39 1.62 -0.76 -28.02
CA SER A 39 3.07 -0.84 -27.80
C SER A 39 3.46 -1.64 -26.56
N VAL A 40 2.49 -2.22 -25.84
CA VAL A 40 2.68 -3.02 -24.63
C VAL A 40 2.45 -4.49 -24.98
N TYR A 41 3.32 -5.36 -24.46
CA TYR A 41 3.19 -6.81 -24.58
C TYR A 41 2.96 -7.39 -23.18
N TYR A 42 2.01 -8.29 -23.00
CA TYR A 42 1.65 -8.75 -21.67
C TYR A 42 1.18 -10.20 -21.64
N CYS A 43 1.26 -10.79 -20.45
CA CYS A 43 0.61 -12.04 -20.09
C CYS A 43 -0.03 -11.87 -18.71
N GLN A 44 -0.56 -12.94 -18.13
CA GLN A 44 -1.14 -12.89 -16.78
C GLN A 44 -0.16 -12.47 -15.68
N HIS A 45 1.15 -12.65 -15.87
CA HIS A 45 2.16 -12.43 -14.84
C HIS A 45 2.84 -11.07 -14.89
N PHE A 46 2.97 -10.46 -16.08
CA PHE A 46 3.64 -9.17 -16.25
C PHE A 46 3.17 -8.47 -17.52
N ALA A 47 3.48 -7.18 -17.61
CA ALA A 47 3.43 -6.40 -18.85
C ALA A 47 4.83 -5.82 -19.13
N VAL A 48 5.21 -5.73 -20.39
CA VAL A 48 6.51 -5.21 -20.82
C VAL A 48 6.36 -4.18 -21.95
N ARG A 49 7.11 -3.08 -21.83
CA ARG A 49 7.23 -2.04 -22.84
C ARG A 49 8.69 -1.91 -23.27
N PHE A 50 8.95 -2.16 -24.54
CA PHE A 50 10.29 -2.04 -25.11
C PHE A 50 10.58 -0.61 -25.60
N SER A 51 11.60 0.00 -25.02
CA SER A 51 12.12 1.34 -25.38
C SER A 51 13.54 1.22 -25.93
N SER A 52 14.01 2.23 -26.65
CA SER A 52 15.37 2.28 -27.20
C SER A 52 15.98 3.64 -26.93
N SER A 53 17.26 3.68 -26.56
CA SER A 53 18.04 4.91 -26.36
C SER A 53 19.53 4.61 -26.56
N ALA A 54 20.32 5.64 -26.85
CA ALA A 54 21.78 5.52 -26.87
C ALA A 54 22.36 5.28 -25.46
N TYR A 55 21.68 5.76 -24.43
CA TYR A 55 22.16 5.72 -23.04
C TYR A 55 21.06 5.23 -22.07
N GLN A 56 21.49 4.73 -20.91
CA GLN A 56 20.61 4.24 -19.84
C GLN A 56 19.69 5.34 -19.27
N ASN A 57 20.14 6.59 -19.30
CA ASN A 57 19.31 7.75 -19.02
C ASN A 57 18.56 8.12 -20.31
N PHE A 58 17.24 7.96 -20.31
CA PHE A 58 16.40 8.21 -21.48
C PHE A 58 15.19 9.06 -21.12
N GLY A 59 14.93 10.10 -21.92
CA GLY A 59 13.83 11.04 -21.72
C GLY A 59 12.65 10.81 -22.66
N ASN A 60 12.71 9.79 -23.52
CA ASN A 60 11.65 9.51 -24.49
C ASN A 60 10.36 9.10 -23.80
N THR A 61 9.23 9.43 -24.44
CA THR A 61 7.90 9.01 -24.00
C THR A 61 7.77 7.48 -24.03
N VAL A 62 7.32 6.93 -22.92
CA VAL A 62 7.18 5.48 -22.73
C VAL A 62 5.76 5.03 -23.06
N LEU A 63 4.77 5.62 -22.36
CA LEU A 63 3.35 5.27 -22.48
C LEU A 63 2.46 6.40 -21.92
N SER A 64 1.19 6.45 -22.36
CA SER A 64 0.16 7.25 -21.70
C SER A 64 -0.26 6.68 -20.34
N LEU A 65 -0.64 7.53 -19.39
CA LEU A 65 -1.08 7.10 -18.06
C LEU A 65 -2.34 6.21 -18.11
N SER A 66 -3.30 6.54 -18.98
CA SER A 66 -4.51 5.73 -19.19
C SER A 66 -4.23 4.34 -19.75
N ASN A 67 -3.16 4.17 -20.54
CA ASN A 67 -2.79 2.84 -21.02
C ASN A 67 -2.06 2.06 -19.92
N LEU A 68 -1.27 2.72 -19.06
CA LEU A 68 -0.64 2.08 -17.91
C LEU A 68 -1.68 1.54 -16.93
N GLN A 69 -2.76 2.29 -16.68
CA GLN A 69 -3.84 1.89 -15.77
C GLN A 69 -4.35 0.46 -16.01
N LYS A 70 -4.49 0.05 -17.28
CA LYS A 70 -4.93 -1.30 -17.68
C LYS A 70 -4.02 -2.42 -17.16
N PHE A 71 -2.74 -2.13 -16.95
CA PHE A 71 -1.70 -3.09 -16.60
C PHE A 71 -1.09 -2.82 -15.23
N ASP A 72 -1.52 -1.78 -14.52
CA ASP A 72 -0.91 -1.36 -13.27
C ASP A 72 -1.06 -2.44 -12.18
N ASN A 73 -2.07 -3.31 -12.30
CA ASN A 73 -2.28 -4.45 -11.39
C ASN A 73 -1.27 -5.60 -11.49
N ARG A 74 -0.28 -5.53 -12.38
CA ARG A 74 0.81 -6.50 -12.51
C ARG A 74 2.14 -5.78 -12.71
N PRO A 75 3.29 -6.43 -12.51
CA PRO A 75 4.59 -5.83 -12.78
C PRO A 75 4.65 -5.27 -14.20
N PHE A 76 4.73 -3.95 -14.31
CA PHE A 76 4.84 -3.24 -15.57
C PHE A 76 6.30 -2.88 -15.80
N ILE A 77 6.97 -3.63 -16.66
CA ILE A 77 8.41 -3.56 -16.88
C ILE A 77 8.71 -2.74 -18.12
N VAL A 78 9.56 -1.74 -18.01
CA VAL A 78 10.13 -1.04 -19.16
C VAL A 78 11.49 -1.65 -19.44
N CYS A 79 11.64 -2.30 -20.59
CA CYS A 79 12.91 -2.80 -21.10
C CYS A 79 13.51 -1.75 -22.03
N LEU A 80 14.56 -1.08 -21.58
CA LEU A 80 15.34 -0.14 -22.37
C LEU A 80 16.48 -0.89 -23.07
N VAL A 81 16.41 -0.97 -24.39
CA VAL A 81 17.47 -1.49 -25.25
C VAL A 81 18.46 -0.36 -25.56
N THR A 82 19.73 -0.61 -25.30
CA THR A 82 20.84 0.30 -25.60
C THR A 82 21.99 -0.45 -26.26
N PRO A 83 22.96 0.24 -26.88
CA PRO A 83 24.15 -0.41 -27.41
C PRO A 83 25.00 -1.12 -26.36
N LEU A 84 24.93 -0.72 -25.09
CA LEU A 84 25.67 -1.34 -23.97
C LEU A 84 24.94 -2.55 -23.37
N GLY A 85 23.67 -2.76 -23.72
CA GLY A 85 22.83 -3.83 -23.20
C GLY A 85 21.41 -3.38 -22.85
N ASN A 86 20.65 -4.31 -22.28
CA ASN A 86 19.27 -4.10 -21.89
C ASN A 86 19.17 -3.75 -20.41
N TYR A 87 18.42 -2.69 -20.11
CA TYR A 87 18.10 -2.27 -18.75
C TYR A 87 16.62 -2.39 -18.49
N THR A 88 16.24 -2.96 -17.34
CA THR A 88 14.83 -3.15 -16.99
C THR A 88 14.48 -2.40 -15.73
N TYR A 89 13.34 -1.70 -15.76
CA TYR A 89 12.80 -0.96 -14.63
C TYR A 89 11.33 -1.32 -14.44
N LEU A 90 10.86 -1.40 -13.20
CA LEU A 90 9.43 -1.31 -12.94
C LEU A 90 8.95 0.12 -13.18
N ALA A 91 7.80 0.27 -13.82
CA ALA A 91 7.18 1.56 -14.13
C ALA A 91 5.68 1.57 -13.84
N ASN A 92 5.23 0.70 -12.91
CA ASN A 92 3.93 0.85 -12.24
C ASN A 92 3.78 2.27 -11.68
N SER A 93 2.55 2.73 -11.53
CA SER A 93 2.21 4.10 -11.14
C SER A 93 2.96 4.56 -9.89
N THR A 94 3.17 3.70 -8.87
CA THR A 94 3.99 3.98 -7.68
C THR A 94 5.42 4.45 -8.01
N LEU A 95 6.03 3.95 -9.08
CA LEU A 95 7.40 4.26 -9.44
C LEU A 95 7.52 5.41 -10.46
N LEU A 96 6.43 6.13 -10.73
CA LEU A 96 6.44 7.34 -11.55
C LEU A 96 6.58 8.59 -10.67
N LYS A 97 7.51 9.48 -11.01
CA LYS A 97 7.71 10.75 -10.30
C LYS A 97 6.63 11.77 -10.62
N LYS A 98 6.22 11.85 -11.88
CA LYS A 98 5.23 12.79 -12.43
C LYS A 98 4.73 12.32 -13.78
N ILE A 99 3.76 13.03 -14.34
CA ILE A 99 3.28 12.91 -15.72
C ILE A 99 3.76 14.12 -16.53
N SER A 100 4.17 13.91 -17.78
CA SER A 100 4.78 14.92 -18.65
C SER A 100 3.78 15.84 -19.37
N HIS A 101 4.27 17.05 -19.70
CA HIS A 101 3.67 18.35 -20.08
C HIS A 101 2.43 18.45 -21.01
N SER A 102 1.83 17.37 -21.50
CA SER A 102 0.50 17.42 -22.14
C SER A 102 -0.66 17.35 -21.13
N SER A 103 -0.33 17.37 -19.84
CA SER A 103 -1.16 17.03 -18.70
C SER A 103 -1.81 18.23 -17.99
N GLN A 104 -1.92 19.41 -18.60
CA GLN A 104 -2.61 20.56 -17.97
C GLN A 104 -4.07 20.25 -17.59
N GLU A 105 -4.64 19.19 -18.15
CA GLU A 105 -5.98 18.68 -17.84
C GLU A 105 -5.98 17.40 -16.98
N LEU A 106 -4.81 16.89 -16.54
CA LEU A 106 -4.73 15.70 -15.71
C LEU A 106 -5.47 15.99 -14.40
N ARG A 107 -6.53 15.23 -14.14
CA ARG A 107 -7.31 15.29 -12.91
C ARG A 107 -7.66 13.86 -12.51
N GLU A 108 -8.06 13.65 -11.27
CA GLU A 108 -8.53 12.33 -10.82
C GLU A 108 -9.68 11.80 -11.67
N ASN A 109 -10.54 12.70 -12.16
CA ASN A 109 -11.65 12.40 -13.07
C ASN A 109 -11.31 12.54 -14.57
N ASN A 110 -10.06 12.86 -14.93
CA ASN A 110 -9.61 12.99 -16.31
C ASN A 110 -8.15 12.53 -16.45
N ILE A 111 -7.97 11.22 -16.63
CA ILE A 111 -6.65 10.58 -16.73
C ILE A 111 -6.06 10.83 -18.13
N ARG A 112 -5.28 11.90 -18.28
CA ARG A 112 -4.57 12.28 -19.51
C ARG A 112 -3.07 12.43 -19.30
N GLY A 113 -2.32 12.46 -20.41
CA GLY A 113 -0.87 12.65 -20.43
C GLY A 113 -0.08 11.35 -20.48
N SER A 114 1.24 11.51 -20.62
CA SER A 114 2.20 10.42 -20.76
C SER A 114 3.35 10.56 -19.79
N PHE A 115 4.04 9.46 -19.49
CA PHE A 115 5.29 9.50 -18.72
C PHE A 115 6.48 9.17 -19.62
N ASN A 116 7.61 9.79 -19.29
CA ASN A 116 8.88 9.59 -19.98
C ASN A 116 9.78 8.63 -19.19
N GLY A 117 10.82 8.12 -19.83
CA GLY A 117 11.82 7.26 -19.17
C GLY A 117 12.52 7.89 -17.96
N SER A 118 12.62 9.23 -17.98
CA SER A 118 13.19 10.05 -16.91
C SER A 118 12.29 10.14 -15.67
N ASP A 119 10.98 9.96 -15.87
CA ASP A 119 9.97 10.01 -14.82
C ASP A 119 9.91 8.71 -14.03
N ILE A 120 10.46 7.61 -14.56
CA ILE A 120 10.56 6.33 -13.84
C ILE A 120 11.64 6.44 -12.75
N ALA A 121 11.28 6.20 -11.50
CA ALA A 121 12.19 6.22 -10.36
C ALA A 121 13.29 5.16 -10.51
N ARG A 122 14.56 5.57 -10.33
CA ARG A 122 15.71 4.65 -10.31
C ARG A 122 15.98 4.09 -8.92
N ILE A 123 15.60 4.86 -7.89
CA ILE A 123 15.61 4.49 -6.48
C ILE A 123 14.28 4.98 -5.91
N PHE A 124 13.64 4.15 -5.10
CA PHE A 124 12.36 4.43 -4.47
C PHE A 124 12.46 4.08 -2.98
N GLU A 125 12.31 5.07 -2.10
CA GLU A 125 12.46 4.92 -0.64
C GLU A 125 13.73 4.15 -0.24
N GLY A 126 14.86 4.44 -0.90
CA GLY A 126 16.14 3.78 -0.68
C GLY A 126 16.34 2.43 -1.41
N ILE A 127 15.28 1.88 -2.01
CA ILE A 127 15.32 0.61 -2.77
C ILE A 127 15.63 0.89 -4.24
N LYS A 128 16.67 0.26 -4.79
CA LYS A 128 17.03 0.41 -6.21
C LYS A 128 15.97 -0.25 -7.10
N ASN A 129 15.52 0.43 -8.14
CA ASN A 129 14.62 -0.11 -9.16
C ASN A 129 15.40 -0.98 -10.16
N THR A 130 15.79 -2.17 -9.70
CA THR A 130 16.49 -3.19 -10.49
C THR A 130 15.79 -4.53 -10.29
N PRO A 131 16.01 -5.52 -11.20
CA PRO A 131 15.31 -6.79 -11.15
C PRO A 131 15.33 -7.50 -9.80
N GLU A 132 16.44 -7.40 -9.07
CA GLU A 132 16.64 -8.03 -7.77
C GLU A 132 15.63 -7.53 -6.72
N ASN A 133 15.09 -6.31 -6.89
CA ASN A 133 14.15 -5.68 -5.99
C ASN A 133 12.72 -5.58 -6.56
N PHE A 134 12.46 -6.14 -7.75
CA PHE A 134 11.14 -6.01 -8.38
C PHE A 134 10.03 -6.59 -7.50
N GLU A 135 10.30 -7.68 -6.78
CA GLU A 135 9.30 -8.24 -5.87
C GLU A 135 8.94 -7.28 -4.75
N GLN A 136 9.93 -6.74 -4.06
CA GLN A 136 9.72 -5.80 -2.97
C GLN A 136 9.00 -4.54 -3.45
N LEU A 137 9.45 -3.96 -4.56
CA LEU A 137 8.85 -2.74 -5.13
C LEU A 137 7.41 -2.95 -5.60
N PHE A 138 7.13 -4.09 -6.22
CA PHE A 138 5.77 -4.39 -6.66
C PHE A 138 4.83 -4.69 -5.49
N ASN A 139 5.32 -5.32 -4.41
CA ASN A 139 4.52 -5.53 -3.20
C ASN A 139 4.13 -4.20 -2.51
N ILE A 140 5.01 -3.20 -2.54
CA ILE A 140 4.70 -1.82 -2.12
C ILE A 140 3.60 -1.23 -3.03
N HIS A 141 3.74 -1.41 -4.34
CA HIS A 141 2.77 -0.92 -5.32
C HIS A 141 1.37 -1.50 -5.09
N LEU A 142 1.26 -2.82 -4.86
CA LEU A 142 -0.01 -3.51 -4.58
C LEU A 142 -0.74 -2.96 -3.35
N GLY A 143 -0.03 -2.40 -2.39
CA GLY A 143 -0.62 -1.81 -1.18
C GLY A 143 -1.37 -0.49 -1.41
N LEU A 144 -1.15 0.17 -2.55
CA LEU A 144 -1.79 1.44 -2.92
C LEU A 144 -2.67 1.30 -4.16
N GLY A 145 -2.16 0.61 -5.18
CA GLY A 145 -2.80 0.52 -6.49
C GLY A 145 -2.79 1.83 -7.28
N PHE A 146 -3.45 1.82 -8.43
CA PHE A 146 -3.44 2.94 -9.37
C PHE A 146 -4.12 4.21 -8.81
N ASP A 147 -5.32 4.05 -8.25
CA ASP A 147 -6.15 5.20 -7.85
C ASP A 147 -5.49 6.03 -6.75
N GLY A 148 -4.86 5.37 -5.77
CA GLY A 148 -4.07 6.07 -4.77
C GLY A 148 -2.93 6.87 -5.42
N ASN A 149 -2.19 6.26 -6.33
CA ASN A 149 -1.08 6.92 -7.00
C ASN A 149 -1.53 8.05 -7.94
N LEU A 150 -2.75 7.99 -8.48
CA LEU A 150 -3.29 9.01 -9.37
C LEU A 150 -3.35 10.38 -8.68
N THR A 151 -3.84 10.45 -7.44
CA THR A 151 -3.91 11.69 -6.66
C THR A 151 -2.54 12.36 -6.57
N ARG A 152 -1.51 11.64 -6.11
CA ARG A 152 -0.15 12.22 -6.01
C ARG A 152 0.44 12.59 -7.36
N LEU A 153 0.12 11.85 -8.43
CA LEU A 153 0.63 12.13 -9.76
C LEU A 153 -0.02 13.38 -10.33
N VAL A 154 -1.31 13.61 -10.07
CA VAL A 154 -2.01 14.86 -10.38
C VAL A 154 -1.35 16.03 -9.64
N GLU A 155 -1.12 15.92 -8.33
CA GLU A 155 -0.47 16.96 -7.52
C GLU A 155 0.94 17.30 -8.02
N ALA A 156 1.79 16.27 -8.19
CA ALA A 156 3.17 16.43 -8.65
C ALA A 156 3.26 17.00 -10.07
N THR A 157 2.22 16.81 -10.89
CA THR A 157 2.19 17.25 -12.29
C THR A 157 1.63 18.66 -12.44
N ASN A 158 0.57 19.00 -11.70
CA ASN A 158 -0.12 20.28 -11.87
C ASN A 158 0.43 21.40 -10.97
N ASN A 159 1.39 21.13 -10.08
CA ASN A 159 1.86 22.08 -9.06
C ASN A 159 0.71 22.71 -8.25
N ILE A 160 -0.45 22.03 -8.19
CA ILE A 160 -1.64 22.53 -7.48
C ILE A 160 -1.37 22.45 -5.98
N SER A 161 -1.78 23.50 -5.26
CA SER A 161 -1.75 23.53 -3.80
C SER A 161 -2.51 22.34 -3.23
N PRO A 162 -1.85 21.48 -2.43
CA PRO A 162 -2.49 20.29 -1.88
C PRO A 162 -3.66 20.69 -0.97
N SER A 163 -4.75 19.91 -1.03
CA SER A 163 -5.94 20.11 -0.17
C SER A 163 -5.72 19.67 1.28
N GLY A 164 -4.62 18.96 1.55
CA GLY A 164 -4.23 18.54 2.89
C GLY A 164 -3.84 19.72 3.78
N LYS A 165 -3.87 19.51 5.09
CA LYS A 165 -3.29 20.42 6.10
C LYS A 165 -2.23 19.64 6.87
N LYS A 166 -0.98 20.09 6.80
CA LYS A 166 0.11 19.54 7.61
C LYS A 166 -0.22 19.80 9.07
N PHE A 167 -0.16 18.79 9.92
CA PHE A 167 -0.42 18.98 11.35
C PHE A 167 0.76 19.73 11.98
N GLU A 168 0.49 20.86 12.63
CA GLU A 168 1.50 21.66 13.32
C GLU A 168 1.23 21.61 14.82
N ALA A 169 2.01 20.77 15.51
CA ALA A 169 1.90 20.60 16.96
C ALA A 169 2.45 21.84 17.70
N ASN A 170 1.70 22.33 18.68
CA ASN A 170 2.23 23.25 19.67
C ASN A 170 3.14 22.51 20.69
N LYS A 171 3.76 23.25 21.62
CA LYS A 171 4.70 22.68 22.60
C LYS A 171 4.08 21.57 23.46
N THR A 172 2.84 21.75 23.90
CA THR A 172 2.12 20.75 24.71
C THR A 172 1.83 19.51 23.89
N GLN A 173 1.30 19.69 22.67
CA GLN A 173 1.03 18.61 21.73
C GLN A 173 2.29 17.82 21.37
N LEU A 174 3.43 18.49 21.19
CA LEU A 174 4.71 17.85 20.94
C LEU A 174 5.14 16.96 22.12
N ALA A 175 4.98 17.45 23.35
CA ALA A 175 5.26 16.65 24.55
C ALA A 175 4.32 15.43 24.63
N GLN A 176 3.03 15.61 24.30
CA GLN A 176 2.06 14.52 24.29
C GLN A 176 2.37 13.47 23.21
N ILE A 177 2.77 13.89 22.01
CA ILE A 177 3.20 12.96 20.95
C ILE A 177 4.40 12.15 21.43
N LEU A 178 5.43 12.80 21.97
CA LEU A 178 6.64 12.11 22.41
C LEU A 178 6.41 11.21 23.64
N HIS A 179 5.35 11.44 24.41
CA HIS A 179 4.94 10.57 25.52
C HIS A 179 4.00 9.42 25.07
N ALA A 180 3.55 9.40 23.81
CA ALA A 180 2.67 8.35 23.29
C ALA A 180 3.23 6.93 23.45
N PRO A 181 4.55 6.65 23.26
CA PRO A 181 5.10 5.32 23.50
C PRO A 181 4.91 4.85 24.95
N ALA A 182 5.12 5.73 25.94
CA ALA A 182 4.90 5.43 27.35
C ALA A 182 3.41 5.13 27.65
N ARG A 183 2.48 5.89 27.05
CA ARG A 183 1.03 5.61 27.15
C ARG A 183 0.69 4.24 26.57
N ALA A 184 1.24 3.91 25.40
CA ALA A 184 1.01 2.63 24.77
C ALA A 184 1.56 1.46 25.59
N ILE A 185 2.75 1.61 26.21
CA ILE A 185 3.31 0.61 27.14
C ILE A 185 2.35 0.34 28.30
N LYS A 186 1.80 1.40 28.91
CA LYS A 186 0.82 1.25 29.99
C LYS A 186 -0.45 0.54 29.51
N PHE A 187 -0.98 0.93 28.35
CA PHE A 187 -2.19 0.33 27.80
C PHE A 187 -2.02 -1.16 27.47
N VAL A 188 -0.95 -1.55 26.76
CA VAL A 188 -0.76 -2.97 26.38
C VAL A 188 -0.57 -3.90 27.59
N ALA A 189 -0.16 -3.36 28.74
CA ALA A 189 -0.03 -4.07 30.00
C ALA A 189 -1.31 -4.04 30.86
N SER A 190 -2.35 -3.29 30.46
CA SER A 190 -3.57 -3.10 31.24
C SER A 190 -4.66 -4.10 30.87
N GLN A 191 -5.68 -4.19 31.73
CA GLN A 191 -6.89 -4.98 31.48
C GLN A 191 -7.73 -4.37 30.32
N ASP A 192 -7.58 -3.08 30.03
CA ASP A 192 -8.30 -2.40 28.95
C ASP A 192 -7.86 -2.92 27.58
N ALA A 193 -6.57 -3.23 27.39
CA ALA A 193 -6.09 -3.86 26.17
C ALA A 193 -6.71 -5.25 25.96
N GLN A 194 -6.83 -6.05 27.03
CA GLN A 194 -7.49 -7.35 26.95
C GLN A 194 -8.99 -7.20 26.65
N THR A 195 -9.65 -6.19 27.23
CA THR A 195 -11.06 -5.87 26.97
C THR A 195 -11.27 -5.49 25.51
N LEU A 196 -10.49 -4.53 25.00
CA LEU A 196 -10.52 -4.13 23.59
C LEU A 196 -10.31 -5.33 22.65
N LYS A 197 -9.32 -6.17 22.94
CA LYS A 197 -9.06 -7.37 22.14
C LYS A 197 -10.26 -8.33 22.14
N ASN A 198 -10.84 -8.59 23.31
CA ASN A 198 -11.97 -9.51 23.44
C ASN A 198 -13.21 -9.00 22.68
N GLU A 199 -13.49 -7.69 22.73
CA GLU A 199 -14.59 -7.08 21.98
C GLU A 199 -14.41 -7.27 20.46
N LEU A 200 -13.22 -6.99 19.94
CA LEU A 200 -12.91 -7.15 18.52
C LEU A 200 -12.92 -8.62 18.09
N ASP A 201 -12.35 -9.52 18.90
CA ASP A 201 -12.39 -10.96 18.66
C ASP A 201 -13.84 -11.49 18.65
N ALA A 202 -14.70 -11.01 19.55
CA ALA A 202 -16.11 -11.40 19.56
C ALA A 202 -16.83 -10.96 18.28
N LYS A 203 -16.54 -9.76 17.77
CA LYS A 203 -17.07 -9.27 16.49
C LYS A 203 -16.58 -10.12 15.31
N VAL A 204 -15.28 -10.47 15.26
CA VAL A 204 -14.74 -11.37 14.23
C VAL A 204 -15.39 -12.75 14.29
N ASN A 205 -15.55 -13.31 15.49
CA ASN A 205 -16.18 -14.62 15.67
C ASN A 205 -17.65 -14.60 15.24
N LYS A 206 -18.37 -13.50 15.51
CA LYS A 206 -19.77 -13.32 15.09
C LYS A 206 -19.93 -13.33 13.57
N PHE A 207 -19.02 -12.69 12.83
CA PHE A 207 -19.09 -12.54 11.37
C PHE A 207 -18.06 -13.41 10.62
N LYS A 208 -17.63 -14.51 11.24
CA LYS A 208 -16.53 -15.34 10.76
C LYS A 208 -16.76 -15.86 9.34
N ASN A 209 -17.97 -16.32 9.04
CA ASN A 209 -18.32 -16.89 7.74
C ASN A 209 -18.30 -15.80 6.65
N GLU A 210 -18.85 -14.63 6.96
CA GLU A 210 -18.92 -13.50 6.05
C GLU A 210 -17.53 -12.91 5.78
N ILE A 211 -16.65 -12.89 6.77
CA ILE A 211 -15.24 -12.51 6.58
C ILE A 211 -14.53 -13.49 5.63
N LEU A 212 -14.79 -14.81 5.75
CA LEU A 212 -14.23 -15.80 4.83
C LEU A 212 -14.76 -15.65 3.40
N LEU A 213 -16.05 -15.33 3.24
CA LEU A 213 -16.64 -15.05 1.92
C LEU A 213 -16.06 -13.77 1.32
N ALA A 214 -16.01 -12.69 2.10
CA ALA A 214 -15.43 -11.42 1.68
C ALA A 214 -13.95 -11.58 1.28
N ALA A 215 -13.21 -12.48 1.94
CA ALA A 215 -11.82 -12.76 1.62
C ALA A 215 -11.57 -13.26 0.19
N LEU A 216 -12.60 -13.81 -0.47
CA LEU A 216 -12.56 -14.28 -1.86
C LEU A 216 -12.71 -13.15 -2.89
N ILE A 217 -13.12 -11.95 -2.47
CA ILE A 217 -13.26 -10.80 -3.35
C ILE A 217 -11.88 -10.39 -3.87
N GLU A 218 -11.70 -10.36 -5.19
CA GLU A 218 -10.42 -10.02 -5.82
C GLU A 218 -9.97 -8.58 -5.53
N ASN A 219 -10.92 -7.65 -5.57
CA ASN A 219 -10.66 -6.23 -5.32
C ASN A 219 -10.32 -6.00 -3.83
N VAL A 220 -9.04 -5.71 -3.57
CA VAL A 220 -8.48 -5.51 -2.23
C VAL A 220 -9.19 -4.39 -1.46
N ASN A 221 -9.57 -3.31 -2.13
CA ASN A 221 -10.21 -2.15 -1.50
C ASN A 221 -11.65 -2.47 -1.08
N VAL A 222 -12.41 -3.15 -1.96
CA VAL A 222 -13.78 -3.59 -1.66
C VAL A 222 -13.76 -4.60 -0.52
N ARG A 223 -12.88 -5.60 -0.62
CA ARG A 223 -12.68 -6.63 0.41
C ARG A 223 -12.36 -6.02 1.78
N GLY A 224 -11.39 -5.10 1.84
CA GLY A 224 -10.98 -4.43 3.08
C GLY A 224 -12.14 -3.71 3.73
N ARG A 225 -12.82 -2.83 2.98
CA ARG A 225 -13.96 -2.05 3.48
C ARG A 225 -15.11 -2.90 4.00
N ILE A 226 -15.42 -4.01 3.32
CA ILE A 226 -16.47 -4.93 3.76
C ILE A 226 -16.11 -5.54 5.11
N ILE A 227 -14.89 -6.05 5.27
CA ILE A 227 -14.45 -6.69 6.51
C ILE A 227 -14.36 -5.66 7.65
N GLU A 228 -13.84 -4.46 7.37
CA GLU A 228 -13.83 -3.33 8.31
C GLU A 228 -15.26 -3.03 8.77
N TYR A 229 -16.21 -2.90 7.83
CA TYR A 229 -17.61 -2.57 8.14
C TYR A 229 -18.35 -3.68 8.90
N LEU A 230 -18.07 -4.96 8.61
CA LEU A 230 -18.64 -6.08 9.35
C LEU A 230 -18.27 -6.00 10.85
N ILE A 231 -17.11 -5.46 11.18
CA ILE A 231 -16.59 -5.44 12.55
C ILE A 231 -16.92 -4.14 13.27
N ALA A 232 -16.71 -3.00 12.59
CA ALA A 232 -16.79 -1.68 13.19
C ALA A 232 -17.96 -0.81 12.68
N GLY A 233 -18.64 -1.20 11.61
CA GLY A 233 -19.78 -0.44 11.08
C GLY A 233 -20.95 -0.40 12.07
N GLU A 234 -21.67 0.71 12.12
CA GLU A 234 -22.76 0.95 13.08
C GLU A 234 -24.17 0.74 12.49
N ASP A 235 -24.34 0.83 11.16
CA ASP A 235 -25.65 0.65 10.51
C ASP A 235 -25.94 -0.84 10.23
N ASP A 236 -26.84 -1.38 11.05
CA ASP A 236 -27.25 -2.78 11.02
C ASP A 236 -28.00 -3.16 9.73
N LEU A 237 -28.74 -2.24 9.11
CA LEU A 237 -29.46 -2.50 7.85
C LEU A 237 -28.47 -2.66 6.70
N LEU A 238 -27.51 -1.74 6.60
CA LEU A 238 -26.43 -1.83 5.62
C LEU A 238 -25.59 -3.09 5.87
N ARG A 239 -25.29 -3.41 7.13
CA ARG A 239 -24.56 -4.64 7.46
C ARG A 239 -25.32 -5.87 6.97
N GLN A 240 -26.62 -5.96 7.23
CA GLN A 240 -27.43 -7.08 6.75
C GLN A 240 -27.46 -7.16 5.22
N GLY A 241 -27.56 -6.02 4.52
CA GLY A 241 -27.48 -5.99 3.05
C GLY A 241 -26.16 -6.52 2.49
N ILE A 242 -25.03 -6.23 3.16
CA ILE A 242 -23.71 -6.78 2.80
C ILE A 242 -23.67 -8.30 3.03
N ILE A 243 -24.18 -8.77 4.18
CA ILE A 243 -24.23 -10.19 4.52
C ILE A 243 -25.03 -10.96 3.45
N ASP A 244 -26.21 -10.48 3.11
CA ASP A 244 -27.07 -11.09 2.10
C ASP A 244 -26.39 -11.16 0.72
N ALA A 245 -25.69 -10.09 0.32
CA ALA A 245 -24.97 -10.03 -0.95
C ALA A 245 -23.80 -11.03 -0.99
N LEU A 246 -23.04 -11.14 0.09
CA LEU A 246 -21.94 -12.11 0.22
C LEU A 246 -22.44 -13.56 0.15
N GLN A 247 -23.53 -13.86 0.86
CA GLN A 247 -24.10 -15.21 0.90
C GLN A 247 -24.73 -15.63 -0.44
N LYS A 248 -25.35 -14.70 -1.17
CA LYS A 248 -25.94 -14.96 -2.50
C LYS A 248 -24.89 -14.98 -3.62
N GLY A 249 -23.66 -14.54 -3.36
CA GLY A 249 -22.60 -14.44 -4.38
C GLY A 249 -22.90 -13.40 -5.47
N THR A 250 -23.71 -12.38 -5.16
CA THR A 250 -24.05 -11.33 -6.11
C THR A 250 -22.93 -10.30 -6.19
N ASN A 251 -22.64 -9.78 -7.39
CA ASN A 251 -21.67 -8.70 -7.57
C ASN A 251 -22.17 -7.33 -7.05
N ASP A 252 -23.46 -7.22 -6.72
CA ASP A 252 -24.12 -5.99 -6.26
C ASP A 252 -23.99 -5.82 -4.74
N ILE A 253 -22.76 -5.54 -4.29
CA ILE A 253 -22.51 -5.16 -2.89
C ILE A 253 -22.95 -3.69 -2.72
N PRO A 254 -23.75 -3.35 -1.70
CA PRO A 254 -24.16 -1.97 -1.44
C PRO A 254 -22.95 -1.02 -1.42
N GLN A 255 -23.04 0.11 -2.11
CA GLN A 255 -22.02 1.14 -1.99
C GLN A 255 -22.16 1.85 -0.64
N PHE A 256 -21.09 1.85 0.14
CA PHE A 256 -21.00 2.63 1.37
C PHE A 256 -19.67 3.36 1.44
N LYS A 257 -19.68 4.50 2.14
CA LYS A 257 -18.47 5.25 2.45
C LYS A 257 -18.09 4.93 3.89
N THR A 258 -16.85 4.51 4.11
CA THR A 258 -16.24 4.55 5.42
C THR A 258 -15.78 5.98 5.70
N GLU A 259 -15.85 6.41 6.95
CA GLU A 259 -15.35 7.73 7.34
C GLU A 259 -13.84 7.80 7.12
N ASN A 260 -13.34 8.99 6.78
CA ASN A 260 -11.91 9.23 6.63
C ASN A 260 -11.28 9.53 8.01
N SER A 261 -11.56 8.71 9.03
CA SER A 261 -10.95 8.77 10.37
C SER A 261 -9.52 8.20 10.38
N LEU A 262 -8.87 8.17 11.55
CA LEU A 262 -7.55 7.53 11.72
C LEU A 262 -7.67 6.01 11.91
N GLY A 263 -8.67 5.56 12.67
CA GLY A 263 -9.00 4.16 12.88
C GLY A 263 -10.47 3.89 12.58
N ASP A 264 -10.84 2.61 12.57
CA ASP A 264 -12.19 2.13 12.27
C ASP A 264 -13.02 1.96 13.54
N TYR A 265 -12.39 1.71 14.69
CA TYR A 265 -13.06 1.47 15.96
C TYR A 265 -12.43 2.31 17.08
N ALA A 266 -13.23 3.22 17.64
CA ALA A 266 -12.86 4.02 18.79
C ALA A 266 -13.41 3.40 20.09
N ARG A 267 -12.63 3.48 21.17
CA ARG A 267 -13.09 3.06 22.51
C ARG A 267 -12.57 3.99 23.58
N GLU A 268 -13.47 4.42 24.46
CA GLU A 268 -13.12 5.18 25.66
C GLU A 268 -13.04 4.26 26.88
N PHE A 269 -11.94 4.39 27.61
CA PHE A 269 -11.65 3.82 28.93
C PHE A 269 -11.29 4.98 29.87
N ASP A 270 -11.31 4.77 31.18
CA ASP A 270 -11.02 5.85 32.14
C ASP A 270 -9.66 6.52 31.86
N GLU A 271 -8.60 5.73 31.69
CA GLU A 271 -7.23 6.23 31.46
C GLU A 271 -6.86 6.37 29.98
N PHE A 272 -7.62 5.77 29.06
CA PHE A 272 -7.23 5.66 27.65
C PHE A 272 -8.37 5.97 26.69
N PHE A 273 -8.02 6.60 25.58
CA PHE A 273 -8.88 6.72 24.42
C PHE A 273 -8.17 6.02 23.25
N THR A 274 -8.74 4.90 22.79
CA THR A 274 -8.11 4.11 21.73
C THR A 274 -8.78 4.35 20.40
N GLU A 275 -7.97 4.57 19.38
CA GLU A 275 -8.36 4.41 17.98
C GLU A 275 -7.74 3.12 17.47
N THR A 276 -8.54 2.28 16.82
CA THR A 276 -8.09 0.99 16.31
C THR A 276 -8.36 0.88 14.82
N ASP A 277 -7.29 0.78 14.04
CA ASP A 277 -7.37 0.56 12.60
C ASP A 277 -7.39 -0.95 12.31
N ILE A 278 -8.45 -1.41 11.63
CA ILE A 278 -8.68 -2.81 11.32
C ILE A 278 -8.05 -3.10 9.97
N LYS A 279 -7.20 -4.14 9.91
CA LYS A 279 -6.46 -4.47 8.70
C LYS A 279 -6.53 -5.95 8.39
N THR A 280 -7.07 -6.26 7.21
CA THR A 280 -7.14 -7.63 6.72
C THR A 280 -5.88 -8.00 5.95
N LYS A 281 -5.29 -9.15 6.30
CA LYS A 281 -4.16 -9.74 5.60
C LYS A 281 -4.55 -11.11 5.04
N ILE A 282 -4.61 -11.21 3.71
CA ILE A 282 -4.74 -12.52 3.06
C ILE A 282 -3.37 -13.20 3.11
N MET A 283 -3.28 -14.29 3.87
CA MET A 283 -1.99 -14.88 4.28
C MET A 283 -1.18 -15.45 3.11
N ILE A 284 -1.85 -15.84 2.03
CA ILE A 284 -1.22 -16.35 0.80
C ILE A 284 -0.71 -15.23 -0.13
N LEU A 285 -1.07 -13.96 0.14
CA LEU A 285 -0.69 -12.81 -0.69
C LEU A 285 0.45 -12.02 -0.05
N ASN A 286 1.45 -11.66 -0.86
CA ASN A 286 2.63 -10.89 -0.41
C ASN A 286 2.43 -9.37 -0.37
N SER A 287 1.20 -8.87 -0.32
CA SER A 287 0.91 -7.42 -0.33
C SER A 287 1.37 -6.71 0.95
N ASN A 288 1.86 -5.48 0.82
CA ASN A 288 2.14 -4.58 1.93
C ASN A 288 0.88 -3.77 2.26
N PRO A 289 0.24 -3.95 3.43
CA PRO A 289 -0.93 -3.15 3.76
C PRO A 289 -0.56 -1.68 3.96
N LYS A 290 -1.43 -0.79 3.51
CA LYS A 290 -1.39 0.63 3.91
C LYS A 290 -1.59 0.70 5.43
N ALA A 291 -0.76 1.52 6.07
CA ALA A 291 -0.84 1.81 7.50
C ALA A 291 -1.61 3.13 7.68
N TYR A 292 -0.95 4.18 8.17
CA TYR A 292 -1.61 5.44 8.54
C TYR A 292 -1.14 6.63 7.68
N ASN A 293 -1.96 7.68 7.66
CA ASN A 293 -1.51 9.02 7.29
C ASN A 293 -0.71 9.61 8.47
N LEU A 294 0.47 10.15 8.19
CA LEU A 294 1.38 10.61 9.23
C LEU A 294 0.82 11.80 10.02
N ASP A 295 0.16 12.75 9.35
CA ASP A 295 -0.38 13.94 10.01
C ASP A 295 -1.58 13.60 10.91
N LYS A 296 -2.51 12.75 10.44
CA LYS A 296 -3.64 12.28 11.25
C LYS A 296 -3.18 11.49 12.48
N MET A 297 -2.16 10.66 12.31
CA MET A 297 -1.58 9.88 13.40
C MET A 297 -0.94 10.81 14.44
N LEU A 298 -0.13 11.78 14.01
CA LEU A 298 0.47 12.76 14.93
C LEU A 298 -0.57 13.64 15.64
N GLU A 299 -1.63 14.04 14.93
CA GLU A 299 -2.74 14.80 15.50
C GLU A 299 -3.43 14.01 16.62
N PHE A 300 -3.78 12.76 16.36
CA PHE A 300 -4.38 11.88 17.38
C PHE A 300 -3.46 11.66 18.58
N LEU A 301 -2.17 11.38 18.34
CA LEU A 301 -1.18 11.17 19.40
C LEU A 301 -0.90 12.42 20.25
N SER A 302 -1.36 13.59 19.82
CA SER A 302 -1.21 14.84 20.56
C SER A 302 -2.17 14.99 21.74
N ALA A 303 -3.17 14.08 21.87
CA ALA A 303 -4.10 14.06 22.99
C ALA A 303 -3.57 13.24 24.18
N GLU A 304 -3.98 13.61 25.40
CA GLU A 304 -3.37 13.14 26.66
C GLU A 304 -3.66 11.66 26.99
N ARG A 305 -4.72 11.08 26.42
CA ARG A 305 -5.17 9.69 26.66
C ARG A 305 -5.04 8.80 25.41
N SER A 306 -4.54 9.34 24.30
CA SER A 306 -4.57 8.67 23.01
C SER A 306 -3.69 7.42 22.97
N VAL A 307 -4.23 6.31 22.50
CA VAL A 307 -3.48 5.08 22.17
C VAL A 307 -3.92 4.57 20.81
N PHE A 308 -2.98 4.45 19.88
CA PHE A 308 -3.30 3.99 18.53
C PHE A 308 -2.92 2.52 18.33
N MET A 309 -3.91 1.74 17.94
CA MET A 309 -3.81 0.29 17.81
C MET A 309 -4.10 -0.16 16.39
N PHE A 310 -3.54 -1.30 16.03
CA PHE A 310 -3.90 -2.06 14.85
C PHE A 310 -4.53 -3.37 15.27
N TYR A 311 -5.65 -3.72 14.64
CA TYR A 311 -6.26 -5.03 14.77
C TYR A 311 -6.14 -5.77 13.44
N PHE A 312 -5.19 -6.70 13.37
CA PHE A 312 -4.93 -7.46 12.17
C PHE A 312 -5.76 -8.73 12.14
N ILE A 313 -6.38 -8.99 10.98
CA ILE A 313 -7.16 -10.19 10.70
C ILE A 313 -6.47 -10.95 9.59
N GLY A 314 -5.77 -12.01 9.96
CA GLY A 314 -5.17 -12.94 9.03
C GLY A 314 -6.20 -13.93 8.53
N VAL A 315 -6.43 -13.90 7.22
CA VAL A 315 -7.33 -14.86 6.55
C VAL A 315 -6.51 -15.76 5.65
N GLU A 316 -6.56 -17.06 5.93
CA GLU A 316 -6.07 -18.08 5.02
C GLU A 316 -7.27 -18.75 4.35
N PRO A 317 -7.49 -18.57 3.03
CA PRO A 317 -8.66 -19.11 2.34
C PRO A 317 -8.82 -20.62 2.56
N GLY A 318 -10.02 -21.06 2.95
CA GLY A 318 -10.32 -22.46 3.27
C GLY A 318 -9.80 -22.95 4.64
N LYS A 319 -9.23 -22.06 5.46
CA LYS A 319 -8.66 -22.38 6.78
C LYS A 319 -9.15 -21.39 7.85
N ALA A 320 -8.41 -21.28 8.95
CA ALA A 320 -8.77 -20.49 10.11
C ALA A 320 -8.50 -18.98 9.92
N ILE A 321 -9.29 -18.17 10.62
CA ILE A 321 -9.00 -16.74 10.84
C ILE A 321 -8.15 -16.64 12.10
N LYS A 322 -7.07 -15.85 12.03
CA LYS A 322 -6.23 -15.50 13.18
C LYS A 322 -6.25 -13.99 13.37
N THR A 323 -6.28 -13.54 14.63
CA THR A 323 -6.37 -12.12 14.96
C THR A 323 -5.27 -11.72 15.93
N ILE A 324 -4.79 -10.49 15.80
CA ILE A 324 -3.87 -9.90 16.76
C ILE A 324 -4.14 -8.41 16.92
N LEU A 325 -4.14 -7.93 18.16
CA LEU A 325 -4.19 -6.52 18.52
C LEU A 325 -2.76 -6.07 18.85
N VAL A 326 -2.25 -5.06 18.16
CA VAL A 326 -0.88 -4.56 18.36
C VAL A 326 -0.86 -3.04 18.42
N SER A 327 0.01 -2.48 19.27
CA SER A 327 0.28 -1.05 19.26
C SER A 327 1.05 -0.65 18.00
N ILE A 328 0.83 0.57 17.50
CA ILE A 328 1.69 1.20 16.48
C ILE A 328 3.19 1.14 16.83
N PHE A 329 3.52 1.11 18.13
CA PHE A 329 4.89 1.09 18.65
C PHE A 329 5.45 -0.30 18.92
N GLN A 330 4.72 -1.37 18.58
CA GLN A 330 5.24 -2.73 18.73
C GLN A 330 6.52 -2.88 17.88
N THR A 331 7.61 -3.38 18.48
CA THR A 331 8.96 -3.30 17.89
C THR A 331 9.06 -3.89 16.48
N GLN A 332 8.46 -5.05 16.21
CA GLN A 332 8.50 -5.64 14.86
C GLN A 332 7.70 -4.81 13.86
N LEU A 333 6.53 -4.30 14.27
CA LEU A 333 5.68 -3.46 13.43
C LEU A 333 6.35 -2.12 13.11
N LEU A 334 6.95 -1.48 14.11
CA LEU A 334 7.70 -0.22 13.97
C LEU A 334 8.85 -0.39 12.97
N ASN A 335 9.64 -1.45 13.12
CA ASN A 335 10.77 -1.76 12.22
C ASN A 335 10.32 -2.14 10.80
N ALA A 336 9.12 -2.68 10.65
CA ALA A 336 8.52 -3.01 9.35
C ALA A 336 7.80 -1.83 8.69
N THR A 337 7.83 -0.63 9.29
CA THR A 337 7.16 0.55 8.75
C THR A 337 7.96 1.15 7.59
N ILE A 338 7.35 1.16 6.42
CA ILE A 338 7.87 1.80 5.21
C ILE A 338 7.25 3.20 5.12
N LEU A 339 8.09 4.23 5.26
CA LEU A 339 7.66 5.61 5.05
C LEU A 339 7.62 5.90 3.55
N LEU A 340 6.46 6.29 3.04
CA LEU A 340 6.30 6.65 1.63
C LEU A 340 6.50 8.16 1.47
N LYS A 341 7.74 8.62 1.67
CA LYS A 341 8.13 10.04 1.68
C LYS A 341 7.86 10.74 0.34
N HIS A 342 7.83 10.01 -0.77
CA HIS A 342 7.40 10.56 -2.07
C HIS A 342 5.92 10.99 -2.12
N TRP A 343 5.12 10.67 -1.09
CA TRP A 343 3.77 11.21 -0.87
C TRP A 343 3.76 12.40 0.09
N ALA A 344 4.92 12.85 0.56
CA ALA A 344 5.01 14.12 1.26
C ALA A 344 4.78 15.24 0.22
N GLY A 345 3.57 15.79 0.22
CA GLY A 345 3.22 16.99 -0.54
C GLY A 345 3.54 18.26 0.26
N ARG A 346 3.33 19.45 -0.33
CA ARG A 346 3.52 20.73 0.38
C ARG A 346 2.74 20.82 1.71
N ASN A 347 1.61 20.12 1.83
CA ASN A 347 0.74 20.14 3.01
C ASN A 347 0.49 18.75 3.63
N SER A 348 1.37 17.77 3.43
CA SER A 348 1.31 16.52 4.19
C SER A 348 2.68 15.88 4.32
N ARG A 349 2.92 15.19 5.43
CA ARG A 349 4.10 14.35 5.65
C ARG A 349 4.04 13.03 4.88
N GLY A 350 2.88 12.70 4.30
CA GLY A 350 2.65 11.50 3.52
C GLY A 350 1.99 10.38 4.31
N VAL A 351 2.20 9.14 3.86
CA VAL A 351 1.57 7.93 4.40
C VAL A 351 2.63 6.86 4.67
N SER A 352 2.28 5.87 5.48
CA SER A 352 3.12 4.69 5.72
C SER A 352 2.46 3.40 5.20
N GLN A 353 3.29 2.37 5.04
CA GLN A 353 2.90 0.99 4.80
C GLN A 353 3.63 0.07 5.78
N PHE A 354 3.13 -1.15 5.97
CA PHE A 354 3.88 -2.19 6.65
C PHE A 354 4.41 -3.23 5.66
N GLU A 355 5.58 -3.79 5.97
CA GLU A 355 6.05 -5.00 5.28
C GLU A 355 5.10 -6.17 5.57
N GLY A 356 4.46 -6.69 4.52
CA GLY A 356 3.42 -7.72 4.66
C GLY A 356 3.92 -9.03 5.26
N LYS A 357 5.21 -9.36 5.10
CA LYS A 357 5.83 -10.55 5.71
C LYS A 357 5.85 -10.45 7.24
N THR A 358 6.21 -9.28 7.76
CA THR A 358 6.25 -9.04 9.21
C THR A 358 4.86 -9.08 9.82
N ILE A 359 3.85 -8.52 9.14
CA ILE A 359 2.44 -8.65 9.57
C ILE A 359 2.02 -10.13 9.62
N SER A 360 2.40 -10.90 8.59
CA SER A 360 2.08 -12.33 8.53
C SER A 360 2.72 -13.10 9.68
N LYS A 361 3.99 -12.78 10.02
CA LYS A 361 4.68 -13.36 11.18
C LYS A 361 3.97 -13.00 12.49
N LEU A 362 3.63 -11.73 12.70
CA LEU A 362 2.92 -11.26 13.90
C LEU A 362 1.59 -12.00 14.10
N ILE A 363 0.82 -12.19 13.04
CA ILE A 363 -0.45 -12.93 13.09
C ILE A 363 -0.25 -14.42 13.40
N LEU A 364 0.73 -15.07 12.75
CA LEU A 364 0.91 -16.52 12.85
C LEU A 364 1.56 -16.95 14.16
N SER A 365 2.51 -16.15 14.63
CA SER A 365 3.35 -16.40 15.80
C SER A 365 3.45 -15.10 16.63
N PRO A 366 2.38 -14.75 17.38
CA PRO A 366 2.39 -13.57 18.24
C PRO A 366 3.52 -13.67 19.27
N GLU A 367 4.44 -12.72 19.24
CA GLU A 367 5.40 -12.50 20.32
C GLU A 367 4.79 -11.54 21.35
N PRO A 368 5.33 -11.47 22.59
CA PRO A 368 4.91 -10.46 23.55
C PRO A 368 4.88 -9.06 22.93
N ALA A 369 3.95 -8.23 23.40
CA ALA A 369 3.80 -6.84 22.95
C ALA A 369 4.95 -5.96 23.46
N THR A 370 6.17 -6.23 22.98
CA THR A 370 7.36 -5.48 23.30
C THR A 370 7.33 -4.14 22.56
N ILE A 371 7.43 -3.06 23.33
CA ILE A 371 7.57 -1.70 22.84
C ILE A 371 8.90 -1.17 23.38
N ASN A 372 9.79 -0.76 22.48
CA ASN A 372 10.99 -0.04 22.86
C ASN A 372 10.68 1.46 22.87
N GLU A 373 10.53 2.04 24.07
CA GLU A 373 10.14 3.43 24.25
C GLU A 373 11.09 4.41 23.55
N LYS A 374 12.40 4.15 23.62
CA LYS A 374 13.42 5.01 23.00
C LYS A 374 13.32 4.97 21.49
N GLU A 375 13.32 3.79 20.89
CA GLU A 375 13.20 3.62 19.43
C GLU A 375 11.90 4.22 18.89
N SER A 376 10.80 4.04 19.62
CA SER A 376 9.50 4.61 19.29
C SER A 376 9.51 6.13 19.33
N THR A 377 10.15 6.70 20.35
CA THR A 377 10.32 8.16 20.48
C THR A 377 11.21 8.71 19.37
N ASP A 378 12.31 8.05 19.04
CA ASP A 378 13.22 8.43 17.95
C ASP A 378 12.54 8.36 16.58
N PHE A 379 11.68 7.35 16.38
CA PHE A 379 10.82 7.27 15.21
C PHE A 379 9.88 8.47 15.11
N LEU A 380 9.16 8.83 16.19
CA LEU A 380 8.27 10.00 16.20
C LEU A 380 9.03 11.31 15.95
N ARG A 381 10.22 11.48 16.51
CA ARG A 381 11.10 12.63 16.21
C ARG A 381 11.44 12.71 14.73
N THR A 382 11.72 11.55 14.11
CA THR A 382 11.96 11.48 12.66
C THR A 382 10.73 11.90 11.86
N LEU A 383 9.53 11.50 12.28
CA LEU A 383 8.29 11.90 11.60
C LEU A 383 8.00 13.40 11.72
N LEU A 384 8.27 13.98 12.88
CA LEU A 384 8.03 15.41 13.15
C LEU A 384 8.90 16.34 12.31
N THR A 385 10.07 15.85 11.83
CA THR A 385 11.00 16.63 10.98
C THR A 385 10.74 16.48 9.47
N LEU A 386 9.85 15.56 9.05
CA LEU A 386 9.28 15.54 7.71
C LEU A 386 8.34 16.73 7.52
#